data_AF-A0A1H5VDQ0-F1
#
_entry.id   AF-A0A1H5VDQ0-F1
#
_cell.length_a   1.000
_cell.length_b   1.000
_cell.length_c   1.000
_cell.angle_alpha   90.00
_cell.angle_beta   90.00
_cell.angle_gamma   90.00
#
_symmetry.space_group_name_H-M   'P 1'
#
loop_
_entity.id
_entity.type
_entity.pdbx_description
1 polymer ?
#
loop_
_entity_poly.entity_id
_entity_poly.type
_entity_poly.pdbx_seq_one_letter_code
_entity_poly.pdbx_strand_id
1 'polypeptide(L)'
;MIEILEDREKRFFKILNLYKKYNYPILCGKINYPGINKNTLEAEYAFNVLYSLLMNLFKDYIIYHEVDKGYDGKSVLMVLRLDKFEAKRMSINIENEHELGRIFDIDIYEKENPVSRTELGFKERECIICKKSARECSRQKKHALDEVLEEINYLINRYKIKEELKLNEFSLAVGRILTEGMLLEVISHPSPGLVSPFSNGSHNDMDYNLFLKSTAILSIYMPYFVQAGFEYKDNILENIRKIGLIAERDMFRQTNGVNTQKGLIFLCGVVGASCGKAKRLRLPINRYVISKIIKDMTKGIVDRELKNINLNKKLSNGERLYLKYRVEGIRGEVERGLPTVLKYGLPFFEDALSSGLSINDSLIHSLIYIISKVEDTTVLNRKGLSGISFMKSMANNAIFLGGMKTKAGREYIEFMDKAFIKNNISPGGAADLLAITYIIYKLEKEKWGIKHE
;
A
#
# COMPACT_ATOMS: atom_id res chain seq x y z
N MET A 1 8.88 11.96 -31.33
CA MET A 1 8.04 13.17 -31.18
C MET A 1 7.32 13.49 -32.48
N ILE A 2 7.99 13.43 -33.63
CA ILE A 2 7.38 13.57 -34.97
C ILE A 2 6.23 12.57 -35.16
N GLU A 3 6.47 11.28 -34.90
CA GLU A 3 5.46 10.22 -35.05
C GLU A 3 4.18 10.47 -34.21
N ILE A 4 4.33 11.02 -33.00
CA ILE A 4 3.19 11.37 -32.13
C ILE A 4 2.34 12.49 -32.77
N LEU A 5 2.97 13.45 -33.43
CA LEU A 5 2.27 14.54 -34.12
C LEU A 5 1.56 14.02 -35.37
N GLU A 6 2.21 13.16 -36.15
CA GLU A 6 1.61 12.50 -37.31
C GLU A 6 0.37 11.68 -36.92
N ASP A 7 0.43 10.93 -35.81
CA ASP A 7 -0.72 10.17 -35.33
C ASP A 7 -1.89 11.06 -34.90
N ARG A 8 -1.61 12.23 -34.31
CA ARG A 8 -2.64 13.21 -33.96
C ARG A 8 -3.31 13.78 -35.20
N GLU A 9 -2.52 14.10 -36.22
CA GLU A 9 -3.00 14.62 -37.48
C GLU A 9 -3.84 13.57 -38.24
N LYS A 10 -3.34 12.32 -38.34
CA LYS A 10 -4.09 11.19 -38.90
C LYS A 10 -5.43 11.00 -38.20
N ARG A 11 -5.45 11.04 -36.87
CA ARG A 11 -6.69 10.93 -36.08
C ARG A 11 -7.65 12.08 -36.35
N PHE A 12 -7.14 13.31 -36.42
CA PHE A 12 -7.96 14.49 -36.72
C PHE A 12 -8.63 14.37 -38.09
N PHE A 13 -7.88 13.99 -39.14
CA PHE A 13 -8.46 13.76 -40.47
C PHE A 13 -9.49 12.62 -40.48
N LYS A 14 -9.27 11.55 -39.72
CA LYS A 14 -10.27 10.50 -39.54
C LYS A 14 -11.56 11.02 -38.92
N ILE A 15 -11.47 11.83 -37.87
CA ILE A 15 -12.63 12.47 -37.24
C ILE A 15 -13.42 13.29 -38.27
N LEU A 16 -12.75 14.13 -39.06
CA LEU A 16 -13.40 14.93 -40.11
C LEU A 16 -14.07 14.07 -41.17
N ASN A 17 -13.40 13.00 -41.62
CA ASN A 17 -13.94 12.08 -42.62
C ASN A 17 -15.17 11.32 -42.10
N LEU A 18 -15.14 10.86 -40.84
CA LEU A 18 -16.28 10.20 -40.20
C LEU A 18 -17.45 11.18 -40.05
N TYR A 19 -17.20 12.42 -39.61
CA TYR A 19 -18.24 13.44 -39.49
C TYR A 19 -18.87 13.73 -40.87
N LYS A 20 -18.05 13.92 -41.92
CA LYS A 20 -18.54 14.16 -43.28
C LYS A 20 -19.36 12.98 -43.84
N LYS A 21 -18.97 11.74 -43.48
CA LYS A 21 -19.63 10.52 -43.96
C LYS A 21 -20.99 10.27 -43.28
N TYR A 22 -21.06 10.43 -41.96
CA TYR A 22 -22.25 10.05 -41.18
C TYR A 22 -23.12 11.24 -40.75
N ASN A 23 -22.59 12.47 -40.77
CA ASN A 23 -23.25 13.69 -40.31
C ASN A 23 -23.79 13.60 -38.86
N TYR A 24 -23.05 12.90 -38.01
CA TYR A 24 -23.33 12.72 -36.58
C TYR A 24 -22.09 13.07 -35.75
N PRO A 25 -22.24 13.47 -34.47
CA PRO A 25 -21.11 13.76 -33.59
C PRO A 25 -20.15 12.59 -33.47
N ILE A 26 -18.86 12.92 -33.38
CA ILE A 26 -17.77 11.94 -33.27
C ILE A 26 -17.18 12.03 -31.87
N LEU A 27 -17.29 10.95 -31.10
CA LEU A 27 -16.57 10.79 -29.84
C LEU A 27 -15.15 10.32 -30.13
N CYS A 28 -14.17 10.97 -29.51
CA CYS A 28 -12.77 10.54 -29.44
C CYS A 28 -12.39 10.33 -27.97
N GLY A 29 -12.21 9.07 -27.56
CA GLY A 29 -11.78 8.69 -26.22
C GLY A 29 -10.33 8.22 -26.19
N LYS A 30 -9.52 8.75 -25.28
CA LYS A 30 -8.12 8.32 -25.06
C LYS A 30 -7.68 8.55 -23.62
N ILE A 31 -6.48 8.10 -23.28
CA ILE A 31 -5.86 8.37 -21.98
C ILE A 31 -4.96 9.59 -22.09
N ASN A 32 -5.13 10.55 -21.19
CA ASN A 32 -4.24 11.69 -21.03
C ASN A 32 -2.95 11.26 -20.30
N TYR A 33 -2.15 10.42 -20.97
CA TYR A 33 -0.88 9.92 -20.48
C TYR A 33 0.26 10.78 -21.05
N PRO A 34 1.04 11.49 -20.20
CA PRO A 34 2.09 12.39 -20.66
C PRO A 34 3.38 11.64 -21.04
N GLY A 35 4.30 12.34 -21.71
CA GLY A 35 5.59 11.79 -22.11
C GLY A 35 5.62 11.20 -23.52
N ILE A 36 6.78 10.65 -23.88
CA ILE A 36 7.06 10.12 -25.23
C ILE A 36 6.60 8.67 -25.37
N ASN A 37 6.68 7.89 -24.28
CA ASN A 37 6.16 6.53 -24.25
C ASN A 37 4.73 6.53 -23.71
N LYS A 38 3.76 6.41 -24.60
CA LYS A 38 2.32 6.36 -24.28
C LYS A 38 1.71 4.96 -24.33
N ASN A 39 2.50 3.97 -24.73
CA ASN A 39 2.08 2.57 -24.86
C ASN A 39 2.62 1.74 -23.70
N THR A 40 2.45 2.24 -22.47
CA THR A 40 2.78 1.50 -21.25
C THR A 40 1.67 0.50 -20.91
N LEU A 41 1.99 -0.52 -20.11
CA LEU A 41 1.00 -1.49 -19.64
C LEU A 41 -0.11 -0.81 -18.82
N GLU A 42 0.25 0.22 -18.06
CA GLU A 42 -0.69 1.03 -17.27
C GLU A 42 -1.63 1.83 -18.18
N ALA A 43 -1.10 2.51 -19.19
CA ALA A 43 -1.90 3.27 -20.16
C ALA A 43 -2.84 2.36 -20.96
N GLU A 44 -2.36 1.17 -21.36
CA GLU A 44 -3.18 0.17 -22.04
C GLU A 44 -4.31 -0.35 -21.15
N TYR A 45 -4.02 -0.65 -19.88
CA TYR A 45 -5.04 -1.06 -18.92
C TYR A 45 -6.10 0.03 -18.76
N ALA A 46 -5.69 1.28 -18.51
CA ALA A 46 -6.62 2.41 -18.36
C ALA A 46 -7.47 2.64 -19.62
N PHE A 47 -6.87 2.48 -20.82
CA PHE A 47 -7.59 2.58 -22.08
C PHE A 47 -8.67 1.49 -22.20
N ASN A 48 -8.37 0.25 -21.83
CA ASN A 48 -9.36 -0.84 -21.91
C ASN A 48 -10.55 -0.61 -20.96
N VAL A 49 -10.29 -0.01 -19.78
CA VAL A 49 -11.35 0.43 -18.86
C VAL A 49 -12.21 1.53 -19.51
N LEU A 50 -11.57 2.59 -20.03
CA LEU A 50 -12.27 3.67 -20.73
C LEU A 50 -13.11 3.14 -21.90
N TYR A 51 -12.53 2.27 -22.74
CA TYR A 51 -13.20 1.68 -23.88
C TYR A 51 -14.45 0.90 -23.46
N SER A 52 -14.34 0.07 -22.42
CA SER A 52 -15.46 -0.72 -21.90
C SER A 52 -16.58 0.18 -21.35
N LEU A 53 -16.23 1.26 -20.62
CA LEU A 53 -17.19 2.24 -20.13
C LEU A 53 -17.92 2.95 -21.26
N LEU A 54 -17.21 3.41 -22.28
CA LEU A 54 -17.78 4.09 -23.44
C LEU A 54 -18.69 3.17 -24.26
N MET A 55 -18.25 1.94 -24.52
CA MET A 55 -19.04 0.95 -25.25
C MET A 55 -20.34 0.61 -24.51
N ASN A 56 -20.31 0.51 -23.18
CA ASN A 56 -21.51 0.25 -22.40
C ASN A 56 -22.43 1.47 -22.35
N LEU A 57 -21.87 2.67 -22.12
CA LEU A 57 -22.65 3.89 -21.99
C LEU A 57 -23.33 4.32 -23.29
N PHE A 58 -22.66 4.16 -24.43
CA PHE A 58 -23.15 4.61 -25.74
C PHE A 58 -23.71 3.47 -26.61
N LYS A 59 -23.89 2.26 -26.06
CA LYS A 59 -24.25 1.04 -26.80
C LYS A 59 -25.36 1.24 -27.84
N ASP A 60 -26.45 1.92 -27.47
CA ASP A 60 -27.63 2.10 -28.33
C ASP A 60 -27.53 3.29 -29.30
N TYR A 61 -26.46 4.09 -29.16
CA TYR A 61 -26.19 5.27 -29.97
C TYR A 61 -25.04 5.08 -30.96
N ILE A 62 -24.22 4.02 -30.83
CA ILE A 62 -23.07 3.79 -31.70
C ILE A 62 -23.52 3.34 -33.10
N ILE A 63 -23.21 4.14 -34.11
CA ILE A 63 -23.40 3.78 -35.54
C ILE A 63 -22.14 3.11 -36.11
N TYR A 64 -20.98 3.58 -35.67
CA TYR A 64 -19.67 3.10 -36.11
C TYR A 64 -18.69 3.30 -34.97
N HIS A 65 -17.74 2.37 -34.81
CA HIS A 65 -16.61 2.60 -33.93
C HIS A 65 -15.35 1.93 -34.47
N GLU A 66 -14.20 2.51 -34.14
CA GLU A 66 -12.89 1.91 -34.41
C GLU A 66 -11.90 2.25 -33.30
N VAL A 67 -10.86 1.42 -33.16
CA VAL A 67 -9.76 1.66 -32.22
C VAL A 67 -8.49 1.88 -33.02
N ASP A 68 -7.91 3.06 -32.84
CA ASP A 68 -6.61 3.43 -33.38
C ASP A 68 -5.50 3.06 -32.42
N LYS A 69 -4.37 2.62 -32.99
CA LYS A 69 -3.13 2.31 -32.28
C LYS A 69 -1.97 3.01 -32.97
N GLY A 70 -1.08 3.61 -32.19
CA GLY A 70 0.08 4.34 -32.70
C GLY A 70 0.99 4.81 -31.57
N TYR A 71 1.95 5.66 -31.89
CA TYR A 71 2.88 6.30 -30.97
C TYR A 71 2.20 7.28 -30.00
N ASP A 72 1.07 7.90 -30.39
CA ASP A 72 0.29 8.78 -29.49
C ASP A 72 -0.61 7.99 -28.50
N GLY A 73 -0.44 6.67 -28.41
CA GLY A 73 -1.26 5.79 -27.59
C GLY A 73 -2.55 5.34 -28.31
N LYS A 74 -3.34 4.48 -27.65
CA LYS A 74 -4.64 4.04 -28.19
C LYS A 74 -5.69 5.14 -28.07
N SER A 75 -6.56 5.23 -29.08
CA SER A 75 -7.76 6.06 -29.05
C SER A 75 -8.94 5.31 -29.65
N VAL A 76 -10.14 5.51 -29.11
CA VAL A 76 -11.39 5.02 -29.71
C VAL A 76 -12.12 6.17 -30.39
N LEU A 77 -12.56 5.95 -31.62
CA LEU A 77 -13.46 6.84 -32.35
C LEU A 77 -14.84 6.18 -32.42
N MET A 78 -15.89 6.91 -32.08
CA MET A 78 -17.28 6.45 -32.19
C MET A 78 -18.14 7.50 -32.88
N VAL A 79 -18.95 7.08 -33.85
CA VAL A 79 -20.01 7.91 -34.45
C VAL A 79 -21.27 7.68 -33.61
N LEU A 80 -21.82 8.75 -33.03
CA LEU A 80 -22.94 8.67 -32.10
C LEU A 80 -24.21 9.27 -32.71
N ARG A 81 -25.28 8.48 -32.79
CA ARG A 81 -26.63 8.95 -33.13
C ARG A 81 -27.29 9.67 -31.96
N LEU A 82 -26.66 10.75 -31.52
CA LEU A 82 -27.02 11.53 -30.34
C LEU A 82 -26.72 13.00 -30.58
N ASP A 83 -27.39 13.90 -29.86
CA ASP A 83 -27.02 15.30 -29.83
C ASP A 83 -25.62 15.49 -29.20
N LYS A 84 -24.83 16.44 -29.72
CA LYS A 84 -23.45 16.65 -29.29
C LYS A 84 -23.36 17.11 -27.82
N PHE A 85 -24.32 17.91 -27.34
CA PHE A 85 -24.34 18.42 -25.98
C PHE A 85 -24.75 17.32 -25.00
N GLU A 86 -25.67 16.45 -25.41
CA GLU A 86 -26.05 15.25 -24.65
C GLU A 86 -24.86 14.26 -24.56
N ALA A 87 -24.23 13.93 -25.69
CA ALA A 87 -23.04 13.07 -25.72
C ALA A 87 -21.90 13.64 -24.87
N LYS A 88 -21.68 14.96 -24.91
CA LYS A 88 -20.62 15.61 -24.12
C LYS A 88 -20.96 15.61 -22.64
N ARG A 89 -22.22 15.82 -22.25
CA ARG A 89 -22.67 15.74 -20.85
C ARG A 89 -22.46 14.33 -20.27
N MET A 90 -22.84 13.30 -21.02
CA MET A 90 -22.62 11.90 -20.65
C MET A 90 -21.12 11.58 -20.49
N SER A 91 -20.29 12.10 -21.40
CA SER A 91 -18.83 11.95 -21.34
C SER A 91 -18.21 12.64 -20.12
N ILE A 92 -18.65 13.87 -19.82
CA ILE A 92 -18.20 14.62 -18.63
C ILE A 92 -18.56 13.88 -17.33
N ASN A 93 -19.71 13.18 -17.31
CA ASN A 93 -20.10 12.36 -16.16
C ASN A 93 -19.08 11.24 -15.89
N ILE A 94 -18.60 10.54 -16.92
CA ILE A 94 -17.51 9.56 -16.74
C ILE A 94 -16.26 10.24 -16.17
N GLU A 95 -15.86 11.39 -16.73
CA GLU A 95 -14.64 12.10 -16.30
C GLU A 95 -14.69 12.55 -14.83
N ASN A 96 -15.88 12.88 -14.33
CA ASN A 96 -16.07 13.37 -12.98
C ASN A 96 -16.29 12.24 -11.95
N GLU A 97 -17.04 11.19 -12.31
CA GLU A 97 -17.52 10.18 -11.35
C GLU A 97 -16.63 8.92 -11.29
N HIS A 98 -15.95 8.57 -12.38
CA HIS A 98 -15.12 7.36 -12.40
C HIS A 98 -13.77 7.58 -11.68
N GLU A 99 -13.25 6.57 -10.96
CA GLU A 99 -11.97 6.67 -10.22
C GLU A 99 -10.78 7.01 -11.13
N LEU A 100 -10.83 6.57 -12.39
CA LEU A 100 -9.86 6.92 -13.45
C LEU A 100 -10.31 8.08 -14.36
N GLY A 101 -11.48 8.69 -14.10
CA GLY A 101 -12.06 9.77 -14.93
C GLY A 101 -11.10 10.94 -15.15
N ARG A 102 -10.26 11.22 -14.15
CA ARG A 102 -9.24 12.27 -14.17
C ARG A 102 -8.15 12.09 -15.24
N ILE A 103 -7.90 10.87 -15.68
CA ILE A 103 -6.92 10.54 -16.72
C ILE A 103 -7.59 10.21 -18.06
N PHE A 104 -8.91 10.19 -18.11
CA PHE A 104 -9.66 10.02 -19.35
C PHE A 104 -9.75 11.36 -20.09
N ASP A 105 -9.63 11.26 -21.41
CA ASP A 105 -9.80 12.39 -22.31
C ASP A 105 -10.86 12.04 -23.34
N ILE A 106 -12.08 12.55 -23.12
CA ILE A 106 -13.25 12.26 -23.94
C ILE A 106 -13.74 13.54 -24.62
N ASP A 107 -13.43 13.63 -25.91
CA ASP A 107 -13.81 14.76 -26.76
C ASP A 107 -14.96 14.39 -27.67
N ILE A 108 -15.94 15.29 -27.80
CA ILE A 108 -17.05 15.17 -28.74
C ILE A 108 -16.86 16.22 -29.81
N TYR A 109 -16.68 15.79 -31.05
CA TYR A 109 -16.49 16.65 -32.20
C TYR A 109 -17.79 16.80 -32.98
N GLU A 110 -18.08 18.03 -33.35
CA GLU A 110 -18.97 18.35 -34.45
C GLU A 110 -18.16 19.23 -35.42
N LYS A 111 -17.92 18.72 -36.64
CA LYS A 111 -16.97 19.33 -37.59
C LYS A 111 -15.55 19.36 -37.00
N GLU A 112 -14.89 20.51 -37.05
CA GLU A 112 -13.47 20.68 -36.71
C GLU A 112 -13.21 20.91 -35.22
N ASN A 113 -14.20 21.43 -34.49
CA ASN A 113 -14.00 21.83 -33.10
C ASN A 113 -14.68 20.87 -32.12
N PRO A 114 -13.98 20.45 -31.05
CA PRO A 114 -14.62 19.70 -29.98
C PRO A 114 -15.51 20.62 -29.14
N VAL A 115 -16.64 20.09 -28.68
CA VAL A 115 -17.55 20.78 -27.73
C VAL A 115 -16.82 20.99 -26.40
N SER A 116 -16.72 22.24 -25.96
CA SER A 116 -16.03 22.58 -24.71
C SER A 116 -16.87 22.25 -23.48
N ARG A 117 -16.21 22.06 -22.33
CA ARG A 117 -16.89 21.85 -21.03
C ARG A 117 -17.66 23.11 -20.59
N THR A 118 -17.14 24.29 -20.92
CA THR A 118 -17.70 25.59 -20.52
C THR A 118 -18.97 25.95 -21.28
N GLU A 119 -19.13 25.48 -22.53
CA GLU A 119 -20.39 25.61 -23.29
C GLU A 119 -21.58 24.96 -22.57
N LEU A 120 -21.31 23.95 -21.74
CA LEU A 120 -22.30 23.22 -20.95
C LEU A 120 -22.39 23.70 -19.49
N GLY A 121 -21.70 24.79 -19.13
CA GLY A 121 -21.68 25.32 -17.76
C GLY A 121 -20.81 24.54 -16.77
N PHE A 122 -20.00 23.57 -17.21
CA PHE A 122 -19.10 22.83 -16.33
C PHE A 122 -17.77 23.57 -16.10
N LYS A 123 -17.18 23.36 -14.92
CA LYS A 123 -15.84 23.86 -14.59
C LYS A 123 -14.76 23.21 -15.44
N GLU A 124 -13.65 23.93 -15.60
CA GLU A 124 -12.41 23.40 -16.18
C GLU A 124 -11.90 22.20 -15.38
N ARG A 125 -11.11 21.36 -16.04
CA ARG A 125 -10.48 20.18 -15.44
C ARG A 125 -9.42 20.60 -14.41
N GLU A 126 -9.47 20.00 -13.22
CA GLU A 126 -8.47 20.19 -12.14
C GLU A 126 -7.15 19.42 -12.34
N CYS A 127 -6.01 19.93 -11.87
CA CYS A 127 -4.72 19.25 -11.94
C CYS A 127 -4.75 17.95 -11.12
N ILE A 128 -4.23 16.86 -11.68
CA ILE A 128 -4.22 15.55 -11.01
C ILE A 128 -3.50 15.58 -9.65
N ILE A 129 -2.43 16.39 -9.55
CA ILE A 129 -1.61 16.56 -8.35
C ILE A 129 -2.20 17.63 -7.42
N CYS A 130 -2.23 18.90 -7.84
CA CYS A 130 -2.54 20.02 -6.93
C CYS A 130 -4.01 20.48 -6.90
N LYS A 131 -4.89 19.84 -7.69
CA LYS A 131 -6.34 20.14 -7.80
C LYS A 131 -6.71 21.57 -8.24
N LYS A 132 -5.74 22.41 -8.64
CA LYS A 132 -5.98 23.74 -9.27
C LYS A 132 -6.30 23.59 -10.76
N SER A 133 -6.41 24.65 -11.56
CA SER A 133 -6.64 24.49 -13.02
C SER A 133 -5.52 23.66 -13.68
N ALA A 134 -5.89 22.57 -14.36
CA ALA A 134 -4.94 21.72 -15.09
C ALA A 134 -4.30 22.48 -16.27
N ARG A 135 -5.07 23.38 -16.90
CA ARG A 135 -4.61 24.22 -18.02
C ARG A 135 -3.49 25.15 -17.58
N GLU A 136 -3.67 25.83 -16.45
CA GLU A 136 -2.64 26.70 -15.88
C GLU A 136 -1.40 25.91 -15.45
N CYS A 137 -1.59 24.78 -14.77
CA CYS A 137 -0.48 23.95 -14.31
C CYS A 137 0.36 23.40 -15.47
N SER A 138 -0.28 22.96 -16.55
CA SER A 138 0.41 22.48 -17.77
C SER A 138 1.16 23.61 -18.47
N ARG A 139 0.56 24.80 -18.57
CA ARG A 139 1.21 25.96 -19.20
C ARG A 139 2.44 26.42 -18.42
N GLN A 140 2.36 26.39 -17.09
CA GLN A 140 3.46 26.79 -16.20
C GLN A 140 4.48 25.67 -15.96
N LYS A 141 4.25 24.44 -16.45
CA LYS A 141 5.05 23.24 -16.13
C LYS A 141 5.32 23.11 -14.63
N LYS A 142 4.27 23.33 -13.83
CA LYS A 142 4.38 23.44 -12.37
C LYS A 142 4.85 22.15 -11.69
N HIS A 143 4.62 21.01 -12.33
CA HIS A 143 4.97 19.68 -11.85
C HIS A 143 5.95 19.03 -12.81
N ALA A 144 6.89 18.26 -12.26
CA ALA A 144 7.83 17.49 -13.06
C ALA A 144 7.10 16.31 -13.75
N LEU A 145 7.62 15.85 -14.90
CA LEU A 145 6.95 14.83 -15.70
C LEU A 145 6.84 13.49 -14.96
N ASP A 146 7.89 13.11 -14.25
CA ASP A 146 7.97 11.93 -13.38
C ASP A 146 6.91 12.00 -12.27
N GLU A 147 6.76 13.14 -11.60
CA GLU A 147 5.73 13.36 -10.57
C GLU A 147 4.32 13.10 -11.11
N VAL A 148 4.02 13.62 -12.31
CA VAL A 148 2.71 13.42 -12.97
C VAL A 148 2.51 11.95 -13.36
N LEU A 149 3.54 11.30 -13.92
CA LEU A 149 3.49 9.88 -14.29
C LEU A 149 3.30 8.98 -13.06
N GLU A 150 3.98 9.28 -11.96
CA GLU A 150 3.82 8.57 -10.70
C GLU A 150 2.40 8.70 -10.15
N GLU A 151 1.76 9.86 -10.26
CA GLU A 151 0.36 10.04 -9.87
C GLU A 151 -0.61 9.24 -10.74
N ILE A 152 -0.45 9.29 -12.06
CA ILE A 152 -1.27 8.54 -13.01
C ILE A 152 -1.14 7.04 -12.76
N ASN A 153 0.09 6.53 -12.67
CA ASN A 153 0.34 5.11 -12.45
C ASN A 153 -0.17 4.64 -11.08
N TYR A 154 -0.12 5.51 -10.07
CA TYR A 154 -0.72 5.21 -8.77
C TYR A 154 -2.25 5.05 -8.87
N LEU A 155 -2.97 5.96 -9.55
CA LEU A 155 -4.42 5.82 -9.71
C LEU A 155 -4.79 4.54 -10.47
N ILE A 156 -4.07 4.25 -11.56
CA ILE A 156 -4.30 3.06 -12.38
C ILE A 156 -4.08 1.79 -11.55
N ASN A 157 -2.96 1.69 -10.84
CA ASN A 157 -2.65 0.50 -10.05
C ASN A 157 -3.59 0.34 -8.86
N ARG A 158 -4.03 1.44 -8.23
CA ARG A 158 -5.00 1.40 -7.13
C ARG A 158 -6.35 0.86 -7.60
N TYR A 159 -6.83 1.35 -8.75
CA TYR A 159 -8.06 0.86 -9.36
C TYR A 159 -7.92 -0.61 -9.78
N LYS A 160 -6.80 -0.98 -10.42
CA LYS A 160 -6.50 -2.34 -10.85
C LYS A 160 -6.57 -3.37 -9.71
N ILE A 161 -6.02 -3.05 -8.54
CA ILE A 161 -6.07 -3.94 -7.38
C ILE A 161 -7.52 -4.22 -6.95
N LYS A 162 -8.38 -3.21 -6.91
CA LYS A 162 -9.79 -3.36 -6.52
C LYS A 162 -10.57 -4.23 -7.51
N GLU A 163 -10.35 -4.03 -8.81
CA GLU A 163 -11.03 -4.77 -9.86
C GLU A 163 -10.56 -6.23 -9.96
N GLU A 164 -9.24 -6.47 -9.85
CA GLU A 164 -8.67 -7.81 -10.01
C GLU A 164 -8.80 -8.68 -8.75
N LEU A 165 -8.75 -8.09 -7.56
CA LEU A 165 -8.82 -8.82 -6.29
C LEU A 165 -10.18 -8.62 -5.62
N LYS A 166 -11.16 -9.40 -6.06
CA LYS A 166 -12.48 -9.46 -5.40
C LYS A 166 -12.33 -10.08 -4.02
N LEU A 167 -12.52 -9.27 -2.98
CA LEU A 167 -12.38 -9.70 -1.60
C LEU A 167 -13.45 -10.72 -1.21
N ASN A 168 -13.02 -11.86 -0.68
CA ASN A 168 -13.92 -12.85 -0.07
C ASN A 168 -14.02 -12.66 1.46
N GLU A 169 -15.00 -13.32 2.08
CA GLU A 169 -15.26 -13.22 3.53
C GLU A 169 -14.04 -13.61 4.38
N PHE A 170 -13.26 -14.61 3.96
CA PHE A 170 -12.06 -15.01 4.67
C PHE A 170 -11.00 -13.90 4.65
N SER A 171 -10.78 -13.28 3.49
CA SER A 171 -9.87 -12.14 3.32
C SER A 171 -10.30 -10.95 4.18
N LEU A 172 -11.60 -10.65 4.24
CA LEU A 172 -12.14 -9.60 5.11
C LEU A 172 -11.94 -9.91 6.59
N ALA A 173 -12.21 -11.15 7.03
CA ALA A 173 -12.05 -11.57 8.42
C ALA A 173 -10.59 -11.51 8.88
N VAL A 174 -9.65 -12.06 8.08
CA VAL A 174 -8.21 -11.97 8.38
C VAL A 174 -7.74 -10.52 8.33
N GLY A 175 -8.21 -9.73 7.35
CA GLY A 175 -7.87 -8.31 7.22
C GLY A 175 -8.22 -7.52 8.49
N ARG A 176 -9.36 -7.80 9.13
CA ARG A 176 -9.75 -7.20 10.42
C ARG A 176 -8.76 -7.54 11.54
N ILE A 177 -8.32 -8.80 11.63
CA ILE A 177 -7.33 -9.23 12.65
C ILE A 177 -5.98 -8.55 12.42
N LEU A 178 -5.55 -8.39 11.16
CA LEU A 178 -4.34 -7.62 10.83
C LEU A 178 -4.45 -6.18 11.33
N THR A 179 -5.57 -5.50 11.06
CA THR A 179 -5.83 -4.13 11.56
C THR A 179 -5.88 -4.07 13.09
N GLU A 180 -6.48 -5.07 13.75
CA GLU A 180 -6.53 -5.14 15.21
C GLU A 180 -5.12 -5.20 15.81
N GLY A 181 -4.22 -5.99 15.25
CA GLY A 181 -2.81 -6.03 15.69
C GLY A 181 -2.09 -4.69 15.53
N MET A 182 -2.37 -3.96 14.45
CA MET A 182 -1.82 -2.61 14.24
C MET A 182 -2.32 -1.60 15.29
N LEU A 183 -3.57 -1.70 15.72
CA LEU A 183 -4.10 -0.85 16.78
C LEU A 183 -3.53 -1.23 18.15
N LEU A 184 -3.33 -2.52 18.40
CA LEU A 184 -2.78 -2.99 19.67
C LEU A 184 -1.32 -2.61 19.87
N GLU A 185 -0.56 -2.47 18.79
CA GLU A 185 0.81 -1.94 18.82
C GLU A 185 0.87 -0.55 19.48
N VAL A 186 0.01 0.37 19.03
CA VAL A 186 0.04 1.77 19.48
C VAL A 186 -0.76 2.03 20.76
N ILE A 187 -1.73 1.17 21.14
CA ILE A 187 -2.48 1.35 22.40
C ILE A 187 -1.74 0.79 23.62
N SER A 188 -0.80 -0.13 23.41
CA SER A 188 -0.09 -0.83 24.47
C SER A 188 0.67 0.14 25.37
N HIS A 189 0.57 -0.02 26.69
CA HIS A 189 1.27 0.83 27.66
C HIS A 189 1.59 0.09 28.98
N PRO A 190 2.76 0.30 29.61
CA PRO A 190 3.89 1.11 29.16
C PRO A 190 4.61 0.49 27.95
N SER A 191 4.92 1.31 26.94
CA SER A 191 5.54 0.89 25.66
C SER A 191 6.90 1.57 25.48
N PRO A 192 8.00 1.00 26.01
CA PRO A 192 9.23 1.72 26.22
C PRO A 192 9.78 2.43 24.99
N GLY A 193 9.80 3.77 25.01
CA GLY A 193 10.31 4.63 23.96
C GLY A 193 9.44 4.73 22.69
N LEU A 194 8.31 4.02 22.65
CA LEU A 194 7.36 3.97 21.54
C LEU A 194 6.23 4.98 21.73
N VAL A 195 5.52 5.28 20.65
CA VAL A 195 4.28 6.08 20.72
C VAL A 195 3.19 5.26 21.42
N SER A 196 2.44 5.92 22.30
CA SER A 196 1.30 5.35 23.05
C SER A 196 0.21 6.40 23.26
N PRO A 197 -0.96 6.06 23.82
CA PRO A 197 -2.00 7.05 24.13
C PRO A 197 -1.53 8.15 25.11
N PHE A 198 -0.45 7.89 25.85
CA PHE A 198 0.04 8.77 26.92
C PHE A 198 1.34 9.50 26.56
N SER A 199 2.00 9.15 25.45
CA SER A 199 3.33 9.67 25.10
C SER A 199 3.63 9.53 23.62
N ASN A 200 4.34 10.50 23.05
CA ASN A 200 4.92 10.38 21.70
C ASN A 200 6.20 9.51 21.68
N GLY A 201 6.58 8.94 22.83
CA GLY A 201 7.80 8.16 22.97
C GLY A 201 9.03 8.99 22.59
N SER A 202 9.94 8.38 21.83
CA SER A 202 11.13 9.05 21.31
C SER A 202 10.89 9.80 19.99
N HIS A 203 9.64 10.13 19.64
CA HIS A 203 9.29 10.79 18.38
C HIS A 203 8.86 12.24 18.58
N ASN A 204 9.25 13.08 17.63
CA ASN A 204 8.82 14.48 17.53
C ASN A 204 7.94 14.71 16.30
N ASP A 205 7.89 13.73 15.40
CA ASP A 205 7.23 13.76 14.10
C ASP A 205 5.88 13.01 14.08
N MET A 206 5.59 12.22 15.12
CA MET A 206 4.34 11.48 15.23
C MET A 206 3.83 11.36 16.66
N ASP A 207 2.51 11.20 16.77
CA ASP A 207 1.75 11.02 17.99
C ASP A 207 0.70 9.90 17.81
N TYR A 208 -0.01 9.58 18.89
CA TYR A 208 -1.06 8.58 18.91
C TYR A 208 -2.15 8.83 17.86
N ASN A 209 -2.59 10.09 17.68
CA ASN A 209 -3.64 10.43 16.72
C ASN A 209 -3.20 10.20 15.28
N LEU A 210 -1.94 10.46 14.96
CA LEU A 210 -1.36 10.19 13.65
C LEU A 210 -1.32 8.68 13.36
N PHE A 211 -1.00 7.86 14.36
CA PHE A 211 -1.07 6.40 14.26
C PHE A 211 -2.48 5.89 14.00
N LEU A 212 -3.50 6.47 14.66
CA LEU A 212 -4.89 6.10 14.40
C LEU A 212 -5.32 6.44 12.97
N LYS A 213 -4.96 7.63 12.48
CA LYS A 213 -5.23 8.04 11.08
C LYS A 213 -4.50 7.13 10.08
N SER A 214 -3.24 6.81 10.35
CA SER A 214 -2.43 5.87 9.57
C SER A 214 -3.09 4.49 9.52
N THR A 215 -3.46 3.93 10.68
CA THR A 215 -4.07 2.59 10.74
C THR A 215 -5.43 2.56 10.05
N ALA A 216 -6.23 3.62 10.17
CA ALA A 216 -7.52 3.73 9.49
C ALA A 216 -7.37 3.65 7.96
N ILE A 217 -6.44 4.39 7.36
CA ILE A 217 -6.23 4.30 5.89
C ILE A 217 -5.61 2.95 5.49
N LEU A 218 -4.73 2.39 6.31
CA LEU A 218 -4.08 1.12 6.04
C LEU A 218 -5.04 -0.09 6.15
N SER A 219 -6.09 0.02 6.96
CA SER A 219 -7.10 -1.04 7.14
C SER A 219 -7.75 -1.49 5.82
N ILE A 220 -7.86 -0.58 4.84
CA ILE A 220 -8.40 -0.85 3.51
C ILE A 220 -7.59 -1.93 2.79
N TYR A 221 -6.26 -1.95 2.99
CA TYR A 221 -5.32 -2.80 2.26
C TYR A 221 -5.11 -4.18 2.89
N MET A 222 -5.37 -4.31 4.18
CA MET A 222 -5.20 -5.57 4.92
C MET A 222 -5.88 -6.78 4.25
N PRO A 223 -7.17 -6.73 3.87
CA PRO A 223 -7.81 -7.86 3.20
C PRO A 223 -7.25 -8.14 1.80
N TYR A 224 -6.71 -7.13 1.09
CA TYR A 224 -6.12 -7.35 -0.24
C TYR A 224 -4.82 -8.17 -0.18
N PHE A 225 -4.02 -8.03 0.88
CA PHE A 225 -2.86 -8.91 1.06
C PHE A 225 -3.28 -10.38 1.19
N VAL A 226 -4.37 -10.63 1.91
CA VAL A 226 -4.94 -11.98 2.07
C VAL A 226 -5.48 -12.49 0.75
N GLN A 227 -6.27 -11.67 0.05
CA GLN A 227 -6.85 -12.03 -1.24
C GLN A 227 -5.76 -12.33 -2.28
N ALA A 228 -4.69 -11.54 -2.31
CA ALA A 228 -3.55 -11.78 -3.19
C ALA A 228 -2.88 -13.15 -2.90
N GLY A 229 -2.70 -13.51 -1.63
CA GLY A 229 -2.20 -14.83 -1.25
C GLY A 229 -3.13 -15.97 -1.66
N PHE A 230 -4.44 -15.73 -1.65
CA PHE A 230 -5.46 -16.69 -2.06
C PHE A 230 -5.52 -16.86 -3.59
N GLU A 231 -5.46 -15.79 -4.37
CA GLU A 231 -5.60 -15.83 -5.84
C GLU A 231 -4.30 -16.22 -6.55
N TYR A 232 -3.17 -15.58 -6.21
CA TYR A 232 -1.93 -15.75 -6.98
C TYR A 232 -1.19 -17.04 -6.62
N LYS A 233 -0.94 -17.89 -7.62
CA LYS A 233 -0.19 -19.15 -7.45
C LYS A 233 1.31 -18.88 -7.29
N ASP A 234 1.85 -18.04 -8.16
CA ASP A 234 3.26 -17.65 -8.25
C ASP A 234 3.44 -16.16 -8.00
N ASN A 235 4.69 -15.74 -7.76
CA ASN A 235 5.07 -14.32 -7.58
C ASN A 235 4.24 -13.56 -6.54
N ILE A 236 3.76 -14.25 -5.50
CA ILE A 236 2.91 -13.67 -4.46
C ILE A 236 3.60 -12.46 -3.81
N LEU A 237 4.90 -12.58 -3.49
CA LEU A 237 5.69 -11.50 -2.90
C LEU A 237 5.69 -10.24 -3.78
N GLU A 238 5.80 -10.39 -5.10
CA GLU A 238 5.80 -9.25 -6.04
C GLU A 238 4.43 -8.58 -6.10
N ASN A 239 3.35 -9.37 -6.09
CA ASN A 239 1.99 -8.82 -6.14
C ASN A 239 1.59 -8.13 -4.83
N ILE A 240 1.96 -8.68 -3.68
CA ILE A 240 1.71 -7.99 -2.39
C ILE A 240 2.56 -6.74 -2.25
N ARG A 241 3.74 -6.66 -2.88
CA ARG A 241 4.52 -5.41 -2.92
C ARG A 241 3.81 -4.30 -3.66
N LYS A 242 3.12 -4.61 -4.76
CA LYS A 242 2.31 -3.62 -5.49
C LYS A 242 1.23 -3.04 -4.57
N ILE A 243 0.54 -3.90 -3.81
CA ILE A 243 -0.44 -3.47 -2.80
C ILE A 243 0.23 -2.63 -1.71
N GLY A 244 1.36 -3.09 -1.18
CA GLY A 244 2.10 -2.42 -0.11
C GLY A 244 2.62 -1.04 -0.49
N LEU A 245 3.07 -0.84 -1.74
CA LEU A 245 3.53 0.47 -2.22
C LEU A 245 2.39 1.50 -2.31
N ILE A 246 1.18 1.06 -2.67
CA ILE A 246 0.00 1.92 -2.67
C ILE A 246 -0.43 2.24 -1.23
N ALA A 247 -0.46 1.22 -0.36
CA ALA A 247 -0.74 1.41 1.06
C ALA A 247 0.24 2.39 1.72
N GLU A 248 1.54 2.27 1.41
CA GLU A 248 2.59 3.17 1.89
C GLU A 248 2.37 4.60 1.40
N ARG A 249 2.05 4.79 0.12
CA ARG A 249 1.76 6.13 -0.43
C ARG A 249 0.53 6.76 0.22
N ASP A 250 -0.50 5.97 0.48
CA ASP A 250 -1.71 6.42 1.17
C ASP A 250 -1.45 6.79 2.62
N MET A 251 -0.66 5.99 3.33
CA MET A 251 -0.17 6.31 4.67
C MET A 251 0.56 7.65 4.64
N PHE A 252 1.56 7.83 3.77
CA PHE A 252 2.32 9.07 3.68
C PHE A 252 1.46 10.29 3.35
N ARG A 253 0.44 10.16 2.49
CA ARG A 253 -0.51 11.25 2.25
C ARG A 253 -1.32 11.59 3.48
N GLN A 254 -1.80 10.58 4.19
CA GLN A 254 -2.59 10.74 5.39
C GLN A 254 -1.78 11.33 6.56
N THR A 255 -0.47 11.07 6.58
CA THR A 255 0.44 11.47 7.67
C THR A 255 1.35 12.65 7.31
N ASN A 256 1.07 13.35 6.20
CA ASN A 256 1.89 14.47 5.72
C ASN A 256 3.39 14.12 5.57
N GLY A 257 3.68 12.92 5.08
CA GLY A 257 5.04 12.44 4.79
C GLY A 257 5.73 11.74 5.96
N VAL A 258 5.06 11.58 7.11
CA VAL A 258 5.64 10.88 8.28
C VAL A 258 5.51 9.38 8.13
N ASN A 259 6.59 8.65 8.38
CA ASN A 259 6.59 7.19 8.38
C ASN A 259 6.13 6.66 9.74
N THR A 260 4.87 6.27 9.84
CA THR A 260 4.27 5.68 11.04
C THR A 260 4.47 4.17 11.11
N GLN A 261 4.18 3.43 10.03
CA GLN A 261 3.98 1.97 10.09
C GLN A 261 4.52 1.22 8.86
N LYS A 262 5.53 1.73 8.15
CA LYS A 262 6.06 1.10 6.92
C LYS A 262 6.56 -0.34 7.11
N GLY A 263 7.25 -0.62 8.21
CA GLY A 263 7.72 -1.98 8.52
C GLY A 263 6.56 -2.94 8.76
N LEU A 264 5.57 -2.49 9.53
CA LEU A 264 4.33 -3.22 9.80
C LEU A 264 3.50 -3.51 8.54
N ILE A 265 3.40 -2.58 7.57
CA ILE A 265 2.73 -2.83 6.28
C ILE A 265 3.34 -4.06 5.59
N PHE A 266 4.67 -4.15 5.55
CA PHE A 266 5.35 -5.28 4.91
C PHE A 266 5.09 -6.60 5.66
N LEU A 267 5.16 -6.57 6.99
CA LEU A 267 4.88 -7.74 7.82
C LEU A 267 3.42 -8.23 7.70
N CYS A 268 2.45 -7.33 7.81
CA CYS A 268 1.04 -7.64 7.59
C CYS A 268 0.81 -8.16 6.17
N GLY A 269 1.53 -7.62 5.17
CA GLY A 269 1.50 -8.10 3.81
C GLY A 269 1.91 -9.57 3.68
N VAL A 270 3.06 -9.95 4.25
CA VAL A 270 3.53 -11.34 4.16
C VAL A 270 2.70 -12.31 5.00
N VAL A 271 2.25 -11.89 6.20
CA VAL A 271 1.39 -12.71 7.06
C VAL A 271 0.01 -12.89 6.45
N GLY A 272 -0.63 -11.81 5.98
CA GLY A 272 -1.93 -11.86 5.31
C GLY A 272 -1.90 -12.77 4.08
N ALA A 273 -0.90 -12.59 3.22
CA ALA A 273 -0.74 -13.43 2.03
C ALA A 273 -0.46 -14.91 2.37
N SER A 274 0.27 -15.17 3.45
CA SER A 274 0.48 -16.54 3.91
C SER A 274 -0.83 -17.21 4.35
N CYS A 275 -1.73 -16.46 5.00
CA CYS A 275 -3.06 -16.94 5.39
C CYS A 275 -3.92 -17.23 4.15
N GLY A 276 -3.92 -16.32 3.17
CA GLY A 276 -4.61 -16.53 1.90
C GLY A 276 -4.15 -17.78 1.17
N LYS A 277 -2.82 -17.97 1.07
CA LYS A 277 -2.23 -19.16 0.45
C LYS A 277 -2.55 -20.43 1.24
N ALA A 278 -2.47 -20.39 2.57
CA ALA A 278 -2.87 -21.51 3.42
C ALA A 278 -4.33 -21.91 3.18
N LYS A 279 -5.24 -20.92 3.12
CA LYS A 279 -6.67 -21.16 2.82
C LYS A 279 -6.88 -21.78 1.45
N ARG A 280 -6.23 -21.28 0.39
CA ARG A 280 -6.27 -21.88 -0.95
C ARG A 280 -5.82 -23.34 -0.92
N LEU A 281 -4.73 -23.63 -0.22
CA LEU A 281 -4.16 -24.97 -0.09
C LEU A 281 -4.88 -25.85 0.94
N ARG A 282 -5.97 -25.36 1.56
CA ARG A 282 -6.72 -26.05 2.62
C ARG A 282 -5.84 -26.48 3.80
N LEU A 283 -4.81 -25.70 4.10
CA LEU A 283 -3.93 -25.90 5.24
C LEU A 283 -4.51 -25.21 6.49
N PRO A 284 -4.22 -25.73 7.70
CA PRO A 284 -4.64 -25.06 8.93
C PRO A 284 -3.96 -23.69 9.07
N ILE A 285 -4.70 -22.72 9.61
CA ILE A 285 -4.16 -21.40 9.93
C ILE A 285 -3.52 -21.47 11.32
N ASN A 286 -2.21 -21.73 11.34
CA ASN A 286 -1.41 -21.71 12.57
C ASN A 286 0.01 -21.18 12.31
N ARG A 287 0.72 -20.86 13.39
CA ARG A 287 2.04 -20.23 13.39
C ARG A 287 3.08 -21.00 12.57
N TYR A 288 3.01 -22.33 12.56
CA TYR A 288 3.95 -23.17 11.83
C TYR A 288 3.68 -23.15 10.33
N VAL A 289 2.41 -23.22 9.91
CA VAL A 289 2.02 -23.12 8.50
C VAL A 289 2.30 -21.72 7.96
N ILE A 290 1.90 -20.68 8.70
CA ILE A 290 2.16 -19.27 8.38
C ILE A 290 3.67 -19.06 8.18
N SER A 291 4.48 -19.45 9.16
CA SER A 291 5.94 -19.32 9.11
C SER A 291 6.56 -20.04 7.92
N LYS A 292 6.14 -21.29 7.65
CA LYS A 292 6.63 -22.07 6.51
C LYS A 292 6.32 -21.38 5.18
N ILE A 293 5.08 -20.91 5.00
CA ILE A 293 4.68 -20.23 3.76
C ILE A 293 5.43 -18.91 3.59
N ILE A 294 5.63 -18.14 4.67
CA ILE A 294 6.41 -16.89 4.63
C ILE A 294 7.85 -17.19 4.19
N LYS A 295 8.49 -18.20 4.79
CA LYS A 295 9.85 -18.64 4.43
C LYS A 295 9.95 -19.00 2.96
N ASP A 296 9.00 -19.79 2.43
CA ASP A 296 9.00 -20.20 1.03
C ASP A 296 8.79 -18.99 0.10
N MET A 297 7.85 -18.10 0.43
CA MET A 297 7.52 -16.91 -0.36
C MET A 297 8.65 -15.87 -0.38
N THR A 298 9.44 -15.79 0.68
CA THR A 298 10.49 -14.77 0.85
C THR A 298 11.90 -15.33 0.67
N LYS A 299 12.04 -16.60 0.30
CA LYS A 299 13.34 -17.24 0.06
C LYS A 299 14.24 -16.41 -0.86
N GLY A 300 15.45 -16.10 -0.38
CA GLY A 300 16.47 -15.35 -1.11
C GLY A 300 16.24 -13.84 -1.15
N ILE A 301 15.29 -13.30 -0.38
CA ILE A 301 15.04 -11.85 -0.30
C ILE A 301 16.26 -11.08 0.23
N VAL A 302 17.00 -11.64 1.20
CA VAL A 302 18.18 -10.98 1.76
C VAL A 302 19.28 -10.91 0.70
N ASP A 303 19.56 -12.04 0.04
CA ASP A 303 20.58 -12.09 -1.02
C ASP A 303 20.24 -11.17 -2.19
N ARG A 304 19.00 -11.23 -2.69
CA ARG A 304 18.56 -10.43 -3.84
C ARG A 304 18.59 -8.93 -3.55
N GLU A 305 18.25 -8.50 -2.34
CA GLU A 305 18.01 -7.07 -2.06
C GLU A 305 19.08 -6.39 -1.20
N LEU A 306 19.81 -7.15 -0.40
CA LEU A 306 20.81 -6.59 0.51
C LEU A 306 22.25 -6.92 0.06
N LYS A 307 22.48 -8.06 -0.60
CA LYS A 307 23.84 -8.38 -1.11
C LYS A 307 24.11 -7.75 -2.48
N ASN A 308 23.10 -7.60 -3.33
CA ASN A 308 23.22 -7.03 -4.68
C ASN A 308 22.66 -5.59 -4.77
N ILE A 309 23.07 -4.72 -3.83
CA ILE A 309 22.58 -3.34 -3.75
C ILE A 309 23.11 -2.53 -4.94
N ASN A 310 22.20 -1.88 -5.67
CA ASN A 310 22.57 -0.93 -6.72
C ASN A 310 22.94 0.44 -6.11
N LEU A 311 24.23 0.71 -6.01
CA LEU A 311 24.77 1.95 -5.43
C LEU A 311 24.48 3.21 -6.25
N ASN A 312 24.01 3.08 -7.50
CA ASN A 312 23.63 4.21 -8.34
C ASN A 312 22.20 4.74 -8.04
N LYS A 313 21.48 4.09 -7.11
CA LYS A 313 20.15 4.52 -6.66
C LYS A 313 20.20 5.06 -5.24
N LYS A 314 19.21 5.89 -4.88
CA LYS A 314 19.01 6.34 -3.50
C LYS A 314 18.71 5.12 -2.62
N LEU A 315 19.61 4.82 -1.70
CA LEU A 315 19.50 3.67 -0.80
C LEU A 315 18.40 3.89 0.24
N SER A 316 17.63 2.84 0.50
CA SER A 316 16.75 2.75 1.66
C SER A 316 17.55 2.71 2.97
N ASN A 317 16.90 3.06 4.08
CA ASN A 317 17.51 2.98 5.41
C ASN A 317 18.01 1.55 5.71
N GLY A 318 17.25 0.52 5.32
CA GLY A 318 17.64 -0.87 5.50
C GLY A 318 18.91 -1.25 4.73
N GLU A 319 19.02 -0.84 3.46
CA GLU A 319 20.22 -1.10 2.65
C GLU A 319 21.47 -0.41 3.22
N ARG A 320 21.32 0.85 3.66
CA ARG A 320 22.41 1.58 4.34
C ARG A 320 22.88 0.89 5.61
N LEU A 321 21.94 0.42 6.44
CA LEU A 321 22.26 -0.27 7.69
C LEU A 321 22.90 -1.63 7.44
N TYR A 322 22.45 -2.37 6.42
CA TYR A 322 23.07 -3.61 6.02
C TYR A 322 24.52 -3.41 5.55
N LEU A 323 24.79 -2.39 4.72
CA LEU A 323 26.16 -2.08 4.29
C LEU A 323 27.07 -1.71 5.47
N LYS A 324 26.54 -1.00 6.46
CA LYS A 324 27.33 -0.52 7.61
C LYS A 324 27.53 -1.58 8.71
N TYR A 325 26.51 -2.37 9.01
CA TYR A 325 26.48 -3.23 10.20
C TYR A 325 26.15 -4.70 9.91
N ARG A 326 25.88 -5.06 8.65
CA ARG A 326 25.43 -6.41 8.23
C ARG A 326 24.11 -6.87 8.88
N VAL A 327 23.31 -5.93 9.36
CA VAL A 327 21.98 -6.19 9.93
C VAL A 327 20.96 -6.32 8.80
N GLU A 328 20.29 -7.48 8.75
CA GLU A 328 19.30 -7.81 7.72
C GLU A 328 17.91 -7.21 8.00
N GLY A 329 17.63 -6.91 9.28
CA GLY A 329 16.36 -6.37 9.75
C GLY A 329 15.16 -7.27 9.39
N ILE A 330 14.04 -6.63 9.03
CA ILE A 330 12.77 -7.31 8.76
C ILE A 330 12.86 -8.35 7.62
N ARG A 331 13.76 -8.12 6.65
CA ARG A 331 13.97 -9.05 5.53
C ARG A 331 14.52 -10.39 6.02
N GLY A 332 15.47 -10.35 6.95
CA GLY A 332 16.02 -11.54 7.58
C GLY A 332 14.99 -12.27 8.45
N GLU A 333 14.16 -11.52 9.18
CA GLU A 333 13.06 -12.11 9.97
C GLU A 333 12.10 -12.90 9.08
N VAL A 334 11.59 -12.31 7.99
CA VAL A 334 10.63 -13.01 7.11
C VAL A 334 11.29 -14.16 6.35
N GLU A 335 12.53 -14.01 5.87
CA GLU A 335 13.24 -15.09 5.18
C GLU A 335 13.43 -16.32 6.07
N ARG A 336 13.56 -16.12 7.38
CA ARG A 336 13.65 -17.19 8.38
C ARG A 336 12.30 -17.64 8.93
N GLY A 337 11.19 -17.05 8.49
CA GLY A 337 9.83 -17.40 8.94
C GLY A 337 9.48 -16.83 10.32
N LEU A 338 9.92 -15.60 10.63
CA LEU A 338 9.62 -14.85 11.86
C LEU A 338 10.10 -15.54 13.16
N PRO A 339 11.38 -15.92 13.27
CA PRO A 339 11.91 -16.63 14.42
C PRO A 339 11.73 -15.86 15.74
N THR A 340 11.80 -14.53 15.71
CA THR A 340 11.65 -13.71 16.92
C THR A 340 10.23 -13.81 17.48
N VAL A 341 9.22 -13.78 16.60
CA VAL A 341 7.81 -13.98 16.98
C VAL A 341 7.58 -15.40 17.52
N LEU A 342 8.09 -16.42 16.84
CA LEU A 342 7.84 -17.81 17.24
C LEU A 342 8.54 -18.23 18.53
N LYS A 343 9.74 -17.72 18.79
CA LYS A 343 10.57 -18.14 19.93
C LYS A 343 10.43 -17.26 21.16
N TYR A 344 10.06 -16.00 20.98
CA TYR A 344 10.01 -15.02 22.07
C TYR A 344 8.63 -14.37 22.14
N GLY A 345 8.14 -13.78 21.04
CA GLY A 345 6.84 -13.08 21.07
C GLY A 345 5.68 -13.96 21.57
N LEU A 346 5.32 -14.99 20.79
CA LEU A 346 4.17 -15.85 21.09
C LEU A 346 4.30 -16.59 22.43
N PRO A 347 5.43 -17.29 22.73
CA PRO A 347 5.52 -18.05 23.97
C PRO A 347 5.37 -17.19 25.21
N PHE A 348 6.00 -16.01 25.26
CA PHE A 348 5.92 -15.12 26.43
C PHE A 348 4.60 -14.35 26.50
N PHE A 349 3.95 -14.09 25.37
CA PHE A 349 2.58 -13.58 25.34
C PHE A 349 1.58 -14.60 25.92
N GLU A 350 1.65 -15.85 25.48
CA GLU A 350 0.77 -16.93 25.93
C GLU A 350 1.00 -17.31 27.41
N ASP A 351 2.27 -17.37 27.83
CA ASP A 351 2.66 -17.59 29.23
C ASP A 351 2.11 -16.48 30.14
N ALA A 352 2.24 -15.21 29.75
CA ALA A 352 1.66 -14.09 30.48
C ALA A 352 0.14 -14.19 30.62
N LEU A 353 -0.57 -14.47 29.52
CA LEU A 353 -2.03 -14.68 29.54
C LEU A 353 -2.42 -15.84 30.47
N SER A 354 -1.71 -16.97 30.40
CA SER A 354 -1.98 -18.13 31.26
C SER A 354 -1.71 -17.84 32.74
N SER A 355 -0.86 -16.87 33.03
CA SER A 355 -0.57 -16.36 34.38
C SER A 355 -1.62 -15.33 34.86
N GLY A 356 -2.68 -15.08 34.10
CA GLY A 356 -3.78 -14.19 34.46
C GLY A 356 -3.55 -12.71 34.14
N LEU A 357 -2.52 -12.36 33.36
CA LEU A 357 -2.29 -10.98 32.93
C LEU A 357 -3.36 -10.55 31.91
N SER A 358 -3.66 -9.25 31.88
CA SER A 358 -4.49 -8.64 30.84
C SER A 358 -3.84 -8.76 29.46
N ILE A 359 -4.59 -8.53 28.38
CA ILE A 359 -4.03 -8.49 27.02
C ILE A 359 -2.91 -7.44 26.94
N ASN A 360 -3.15 -6.23 27.46
CA ASN A 360 -2.14 -5.17 27.49
C ASN A 360 -0.87 -5.62 28.21
N ASP A 361 -1.00 -6.13 29.44
CA ASP A 361 0.16 -6.53 30.23
C ASP A 361 0.91 -7.70 29.59
N SER A 362 0.20 -8.60 28.90
CA SER A 362 0.81 -9.71 28.16
C SER A 362 1.55 -9.21 26.92
N LEU A 363 1.01 -8.22 26.20
CA LEU A 363 1.70 -7.56 25.09
C LEU A 363 2.98 -6.89 25.58
N ILE A 364 2.92 -6.14 26.67
CA ILE A 364 4.12 -5.50 27.24
C ILE A 364 5.11 -6.57 27.70
N HIS A 365 4.67 -7.64 28.37
CA HIS A 365 5.53 -8.74 28.78
C HIS A 365 6.29 -9.33 27.57
N SER A 366 5.56 -9.69 26.52
CA SER A 366 6.11 -10.19 25.24
C SER A 366 7.08 -9.20 24.60
N LEU A 367 6.73 -7.91 24.56
CA LEU A 367 7.56 -6.85 23.98
C LEU A 367 8.95 -6.82 24.62
N ILE A 368 9.07 -6.96 25.94
CA ILE A 368 10.37 -6.97 26.61
C ILE A 368 11.24 -8.13 26.12
N TYR A 369 10.66 -9.32 25.95
CA TYR A 369 11.42 -10.47 25.42
C TYR A 369 11.83 -10.27 23.96
N ILE A 370 10.96 -9.68 23.13
CA ILE A 370 11.31 -9.31 21.74
C ILE A 370 12.47 -8.31 21.74
N ILE A 371 12.39 -7.23 22.54
CA ILE A 371 13.43 -6.19 22.66
C ILE A 371 14.77 -6.81 23.07
N SER A 372 14.78 -7.81 23.96
CA SER A 372 16.01 -8.47 24.41
C SER A 372 16.77 -9.20 23.29
N LYS A 373 16.12 -9.50 22.15
CA LYS A 373 16.68 -10.32 21.07
C LYS A 373 16.85 -9.58 19.76
N VAL A 374 15.91 -8.73 19.38
CA VAL A 374 15.85 -8.13 18.05
C VAL A 374 17.06 -7.23 17.75
N GLU A 375 17.50 -7.22 16.50
CA GLU A 375 18.41 -6.21 15.96
C GLU A 375 17.59 -5.09 15.34
N ASP A 376 17.20 -4.13 16.18
CA ASP A 376 16.27 -3.08 15.80
C ASP A 376 16.91 -2.03 14.88
N THR A 377 16.47 -1.98 13.62
CA THR A 377 17.02 -1.03 12.64
C THR A 377 16.71 0.44 12.96
N THR A 378 15.61 0.72 13.66
CA THR A 378 15.22 2.08 14.06
C THR A 378 16.18 2.60 15.13
N VAL A 379 16.46 1.78 16.15
CA VAL A 379 17.45 2.10 17.19
C VAL A 379 18.85 2.20 16.58
N LEU A 380 19.23 1.25 15.72
CA LEU A 380 20.54 1.25 15.08
C LEU A 380 20.80 2.51 14.24
N ASN A 381 19.78 3.00 13.53
CA ASN A 381 19.87 4.24 12.77
C ASN A 381 20.04 5.49 13.65
N ARG A 382 19.39 5.52 14.83
CA ARG A 382 19.41 6.67 15.74
C ARG A 382 20.62 6.69 16.69
N LYS A 383 21.04 5.52 17.15
CA LYS A 383 21.96 5.37 18.29
C LYS A 383 23.09 4.36 18.06
N GLY A 384 23.13 3.69 16.90
CA GLY A 384 24.17 2.72 16.59
C GLY A 384 24.14 1.50 17.53
N LEU A 385 25.26 0.76 17.56
CA LEU A 385 25.39 -0.48 18.32
C LEU A 385 25.34 -0.26 19.83
N SER A 386 25.80 0.90 20.33
CA SER A 386 25.69 1.23 21.76
C SER A 386 24.24 1.38 22.21
N GLY A 387 23.39 1.99 21.38
CA GLY A 387 21.95 2.05 21.62
C GLY A 387 21.30 0.67 21.69
N ILE A 388 21.67 -0.24 20.78
CA ILE A 388 21.20 -1.64 20.80
C ILE A 388 21.63 -2.36 22.09
N SER A 389 22.90 -2.21 22.48
CA SER A 389 23.43 -2.82 23.71
C SER A 389 22.70 -2.31 24.96
N PHE A 390 22.51 -0.99 25.06
CA PHE A 390 21.76 -0.37 26.16
C PHE A 390 20.31 -0.86 26.21
N MET A 391 19.62 -0.85 25.07
CA MET A 391 18.24 -1.33 24.93
C MET A 391 18.10 -2.78 25.41
N LYS A 392 18.97 -3.68 24.92
CA LYS A 392 18.95 -5.10 25.29
C LYS A 392 19.29 -5.33 26.76
N SER A 393 20.24 -4.56 27.31
CA SER A 393 20.61 -4.64 28.73
C SER A 393 19.43 -4.30 29.64
N MET A 394 18.72 -3.20 29.36
CA MET A 394 17.52 -2.84 30.13
C MET A 394 16.42 -3.89 30.00
N ALA A 395 16.17 -4.41 28.80
CA ALA A 395 15.17 -5.47 28.62
C ALA A 395 15.51 -6.75 29.40
N ASN A 396 16.78 -7.17 29.42
CA ASN A 396 17.22 -8.33 30.22
C ASN A 396 17.04 -8.09 31.73
N ASN A 397 17.27 -6.86 32.22
CA ASN A 397 17.01 -6.51 33.61
C ASN A 397 15.51 -6.52 33.93
N ALA A 398 14.67 -6.01 33.04
CA ALA A 398 13.21 -6.10 33.19
C ALA A 398 12.73 -7.56 33.28
N ILE A 399 13.29 -8.44 32.44
CA ILE A 399 13.03 -9.89 32.47
C ILE A 399 13.50 -10.50 33.80
N PHE A 400 14.72 -10.18 34.24
CA PHE A 400 15.27 -10.66 35.51
C PHE A 400 14.40 -10.28 36.72
N LEU A 401 13.82 -9.07 36.70
CA LEU A 401 12.89 -8.60 37.72
C LEU A 401 11.49 -9.23 37.63
N GLY A 402 11.23 -10.08 36.63
CA GLY A 402 9.96 -10.81 36.44
C GLY A 402 9.00 -10.16 35.43
N GLY A 403 9.43 -9.11 34.73
CA GLY A 403 8.63 -8.37 33.76
C GLY A 403 7.27 -7.93 34.31
N MET A 404 6.24 -7.96 33.48
CA MET A 404 4.87 -7.60 33.91
C MET A 404 4.25 -8.55 34.95
N LYS A 405 4.88 -9.67 35.33
CA LYS A 405 4.33 -10.60 36.33
C LYS A 405 4.59 -10.16 37.77
N THR A 406 5.52 -9.24 37.99
CA THR A 406 5.90 -8.76 39.32
C THR A 406 5.72 -7.25 39.43
N LYS A 407 5.59 -6.75 40.67
CA LYS A 407 5.57 -5.31 40.93
C LYS A 407 6.90 -4.64 40.52
N ALA A 408 8.03 -5.23 40.92
CA ALA A 408 9.35 -4.70 40.60
C ALA A 408 9.62 -4.62 39.09
N GLY A 409 9.19 -5.64 38.33
CA GLY A 409 9.34 -5.63 36.87
C GLY A 409 8.47 -4.57 36.20
N ARG A 410 7.22 -4.37 36.66
CA ARG A 410 6.33 -3.29 36.18
C ARG A 410 6.93 -1.90 36.40
N GLU A 411 7.37 -1.62 37.64
CA GLU A 411 8.02 -0.35 37.99
C GLU A 411 9.29 -0.12 37.16
N TYR A 412 10.08 -1.17 36.92
CA TYR A 412 11.26 -1.08 36.08
C TYR A 412 10.94 -0.83 34.61
N ILE A 413 9.85 -1.40 34.06
CA ILE A 413 9.43 -1.16 32.67
C ILE A 413 8.96 0.29 32.49
N GLU A 414 8.25 0.88 33.47
CA GLU A 414 7.92 2.31 33.44
C GLU A 414 9.17 3.20 33.49
N PHE A 415 10.15 2.81 34.32
CA PHE A 415 11.45 3.48 34.32
C PHE A 415 12.17 3.33 32.97
N MET A 416 12.11 2.14 32.36
CA MET A 416 12.70 1.85 31.07
C MET A 416 12.09 2.70 29.95
N ASP A 417 10.79 2.94 29.98
CA ASP A 417 10.11 3.85 29.04
C ASP A 417 10.71 5.26 29.10
N LYS A 418 10.75 5.84 30.30
CA LYS A 418 11.36 7.18 30.52
C LYS A 418 12.82 7.22 30.09
N ALA A 419 13.58 6.15 30.37
CA ALA A 419 14.98 6.05 29.98
C ALA A 419 15.15 5.98 28.45
N PHE A 420 14.30 5.25 27.74
CA PHE A 420 14.36 5.16 26.28
C PHE A 420 14.02 6.51 25.63
N ILE A 421 12.97 7.19 26.11
CA ILE A 421 12.60 8.55 25.67
C ILE A 421 13.77 9.52 25.86
N LYS A 422 14.34 9.57 27.06
CA LYS A 422 15.49 10.44 27.39
C LYS A 422 16.69 10.18 26.47
N ASN A 423 16.91 8.92 26.11
CA ASN A 423 18.02 8.53 25.24
C ASN A 423 17.67 8.53 23.75
N ASN A 424 16.45 8.93 23.36
CA ASN A 424 15.94 8.87 21.99
C ASN A 424 16.12 7.48 21.36
N ILE A 425 15.66 6.45 22.08
CA ILE A 425 15.61 5.05 21.66
C ILE A 425 14.15 4.71 21.36
N SER A 426 13.86 4.30 20.12
CA SER A 426 12.54 3.84 19.69
C SER A 426 12.67 2.44 19.09
N PRO A 427 12.25 1.38 19.81
CA PRO A 427 12.29 0.00 19.35
C PRO A 427 11.21 -0.34 18.29
N GLY A 428 11.13 0.43 17.21
CA GLY A 428 10.04 0.29 16.23
C GLY A 428 9.98 -1.08 15.55
N GLY A 429 11.12 -1.74 15.32
CA GLY A 429 11.13 -3.11 14.79
C GLY A 429 10.61 -4.13 15.81
N ALA A 430 10.84 -3.90 17.10
CA ALA A 430 10.24 -4.72 18.16
C ALA A 430 8.72 -4.53 18.22
N ALA A 431 8.23 -3.30 18.06
CA ALA A 431 6.81 -2.98 18.02
C ALA A 431 6.10 -3.65 16.84
N ASP A 432 6.70 -3.59 15.64
CA ASP A 432 6.18 -4.29 14.45
C ASP A 432 6.04 -5.81 14.71
N LEU A 433 7.03 -6.43 15.35
CA LEU A 433 6.98 -7.87 15.68
C LEU A 433 6.00 -8.20 16.81
N LEU A 434 5.75 -7.27 17.73
CA LEU A 434 4.72 -7.41 18.77
C LEU A 434 3.32 -7.44 18.13
N ALA A 435 3.05 -6.56 17.16
CA ALA A 435 1.79 -6.58 16.41
C ALA A 435 1.57 -7.95 15.74
N ILE A 436 2.62 -8.49 15.09
CA ILE A 436 2.56 -9.79 14.44
C ILE A 436 2.40 -10.95 15.44
N THR A 437 2.97 -10.82 16.64
CA THR A 437 2.76 -11.77 17.73
C THR A 437 1.28 -11.86 18.08
N TYR A 438 0.61 -10.72 18.30
CA TYR A 438 -0.83 -10.71 18.57
C TYR A 438 -1.64 -11.28 17.41
N ILE A 439 -1.32 -10.86 16.18
CA ILE A 439 -2.02 -11.31 14.97
C ILE A 439 -1.99 -12.83 14.86
N ILE A 440 -0.80 -13.45 14.96
CA ILE A 440 -0.69 -14.90 14.84
C ILE A 440 -1.43 -15.62 15.97
N TYR A 441 -1.33 -15.12 17.20
CA TYR A 441 -2.11 -15.65 18.32
C TYR A 441 -3.61 -15.62 18.04
N LYS A 442 -4.14 -14.47 17.60
CA LYS A 442 -5.56 -14.28 17.33
C LYS A 442 -6.02 -15.18 16.17
N LEU A 443 -5.23 -15.28 15.11
CA LEU A 443 -5.48 -16.17 13.97
C LEU A 443 -5.61 -17.64 14.40
N GLU A 444 -4.79 -18.11 15.35
CA GLU A 444 -4.85 -19.49 15.85
C GLU A 444 -6.05 -19.77 16.76
N LYS A 445 -6.54 -18.75 17.46
CA LYS A 445 -7.73 -18.89 18.33
C LYS A 445 -9.04 -18.83 17.55
N GLU A 446 -9.03 -18.27 16.35
CA GLU A 446 -10.24 -18.20 15.52
C GLU A 446 -10.61 -19.52 14.85
N LYS A 447 -11.92 -19.76 14.74
CA LYS A 447 -12.47 -20.95 14.09
C LYS A 447 -12.72 -20.69 12.61
N TRP A 448 -11.84 -21.16 11.74
CA TRP A 448 -11.87 -20.90 10.30
C TRP A 448 -12.79 -21.79 9.46
N GLY A 449 -13.64 -22.61 10.10
CA GLY A 449 -14.56 -23.52 9.41
C GLY A 449 -13.91 -24.53 8.46
N ILE A 450 -12.60 -24.76 8.60
CA ILE A 450 -11.86 -25.75 7.81
C ILE A 450 -12.19 -27.12 8.41
N LYS A 451 -13.12 -27.86 7.80
CA LYS A 451 -13.29 -29.28 8.12
C LYS A 451 -12.01 -30.00 7.72
N HIS A 452 -11.37 -30.64 8.68
CA HIS A 452 -10.35 -31.65 8.41
C HIS A 452 -11.11 -32.89 7.90
N GLU A 453 -10.95 -33.21 6.62
CA GLU A 453 -11.28 -34.53 6.08
C GLU A 453 -10.09 -35.46 6.27
#